data_AF-M5RAS8-F1
#
_entry.id   AF-M5RAS8-F1
#
_cell.length_a   1.000
_cell.length_b   1.000
_cell.length_c   1.000
_cell.angle_alpha   90.00
_cell.angle_beta   90.00
_cell.angle_gamma   90.00
#
_symmetry.space_group_name_H-M   'P 1'
#
loop_
_entity.id
_entity.type
_entity.pdbx_description
1 polymer ?
#
loop_
_entity_poly.entity_id
_entity_poly.type
_entity_poly.pdbx_seq_one_letter_code
_entity_poly.pdbx_strand_id
1 'polypeptide(L)' 'MPGEHPIVPIMFGDAVVASKMADLMLSKGVYVIGFSFPVVPKGKARIRTQISAAHTEEDLQFAIDKFCEAKAEMQL' A
#
# COMPACT_ATOMS: atom_id res chain seq x y z
N MET A 1 5.74 -19.51 -3.72
CA MET A 1 4.65 -20.34 -4.26
C MET A 1 3.48 -19.41 -4.55
N PRO A 2 2.80 -19.52 -5.69
CA PRO A 2 1.46 -18.95 -5.80
C PRO A 2 0.56 -19.64 -4.78
N GLY A 3 -0.17 -18.86 -3.99
CA GLY A 3 -1.08 -19.30 -2.95
C GLY A 3 -1.86 -18.11 -2.44
N GLU A 4 -3.09 -18.32 -2.00
CA GLU A 4 -3.89 -17.28 -1.37
C GLU A 4 -3.33 -16.97 0.00
N HIS A 5 -2.93 -15.72 0.20
CA HIS A 5 -2.38 -15.25 1.46
C HIS A 5 -2.95 -13.86 1.76
N PRO A 6 -3.33 -13.56 3.02
CA PRO A 6 -3.94 -12.28 3.39
C PRO A 6 -3.01 -11.07 3.18
N ILE A 7 -1.72 -11.29 2.94
CA ILE A 7 -0.78 -10.21 2.63
C ILE A 7 -0.77 -9.97 1.12
N VAL A 8 -1.24 -8.79 0.70
CA VAL A 8 -1.25 -8.36 -0.70
C VAL A 8 -0.21 -7.23 -0.89
N PRO A 9 0.89 -7.48 -1.61
CA PRO A 9 1.90 -6.46 -1.85
C PRO A 9 1.50 -5.53 -3.02
N ILE A 10 1.54 -4.21 -2.78
CA ILE A 10 1.44 -3.18 -3.82
C ILE A 10 2.85 -2.68 -4.14
N MET A 11 3.29 -2.92 -5.38
CA MET A 11 4.67 -2.68 -5.82
C MET A 11 4.86 -1.24 -6.31
N PHE A 12 5.87 -0.55 -5.79
CA PHE A 12 6.25 0.81 -6.23
C PHE A 12 7.66 0.86 -6.85
N GLY A 13 8.53 -0.09 -6.48
CA GLY A 13 9.91 -0.16 -6.97
C GLY A 13 10.83 0.85 -6.29
N ASP A 14 10.43 2.12 -6.24
CA ASP A 14 11.17 3.22 -5.62
C ASP A 14 10.75 3.49 -4.16
N ALA A 15 11.75 3.75 -3.30
CA ALA A 15 11.54 3.94 -1.87
C ALA A 15 10.85 5.28 -1.55
N VAL A 16 11.16 6.34 -2.30
CA VAL A 16 10.57 7.67 -2.09
C VAL A 16 9.12 7.66 -2.52
N VAL A 17 8.81 7.02 -3.65
CA VAL A 17 7.43 6.85 -4.11
C VAL A 17 6.61 6.05 -3.10
N ALA A 18 7.13 4.93 -2.59
CA ALA A 18 6.43 4.12 -1.59
C ALA A 18 6.18 4.89 -0.27
N SER A 19 7.14 5.70 0.20
CA SER A 19 6.98 6.52 1.40
C SER A 19 5.93 7.61 1.22
N LYS A 20 6.00 8.36 0.10
CA LYS A 20 5.03 9.42 -0.20
C LYS A 20 3.60 8.87 -0.33
N MET A 21 3.46 7.70 -0.94
CA MET A 21 2.16 7.03 -0.99
C MET A 21 1.66 6.72 0.42
N ALA A 22 2.50 6.16 1.30
CA ALA A 22 2.11 5.87 2.68
C ALA A 22 1.71 7.12 3.47
N ASP A 23 2.45 8.21 3.34
CA ASP A 23 2.14 9.50 3.98
C ASP A 23 0.80 10.07 3.48
N LEU A 24 0.54 10.00 2.17
CA LEU A 24 -0.71 10.49 1.58
C LEU A 24 -1.90 9.63 2.01
N MET A 25 -1.77 8.30 2.00
CA MET A 25 -2.80 7.39 2.51
C MET A 25 -3.14 7.68 3.97
N LEU A 26 -2.13 7.93 4.82
CA LEU A 26 -2.35 8.28 6.21
C LEU A 26 -3.16 9.58 6.35
N SER A 27 -2.85 10.62 5.56
CA SER A 27 -3.63 11.86 5.55
C SER A 27 -5.09 11.67 5.08
N LYS A 28 -5.33 10.63 4.28
CA LYS A 28 -6.67 10.23 3.78
C LYS A 28 -7.40 9.27 4.73
N GLY A 29 -6.84 8.96 5.89
CA GLY A 29 -7.45 8.11 6.92
C GLY A 29 -7.13 6.62 6.80
N VAL A 30 -6.18 6.22 5.95
CA VAL A 30 -5.78 4.82 5.77
C VAL A 30 -4.33 4.65 6.18
N TYR A 31 -4.11 3.97 7.30
CA TYR A 31 -2.76 3.74 7.79
C TYR A 31 -2.09 2.56 7.07
N VAL A 32 -1.00 2.84 6.35
CA VAL A 32 -0.17 1.84 5.68
C VAL A 32 1.31 2.18 5.83
N ILE A 33 2.17 1.19 5.68
CA ILE A 33 3.63 1.37 5.77
C ILE A 33 4.30 0.88 4.48
N GLY A 34 5.13 1.73 3.89
CA GLY A 34 6.04 1.37 2.81
C GLY A 34 7.27 0.62 3.32
N PHE A 35 7.59 -0.49 2.69
CA PHE A 35 8.85 -1.21 2.90
C PHE A 35 9.84 -0.89 1.80
N SER A 36 11.03 -0.52 2.21
CA SER A 36 12.19 -0.24 1.35
C SER A 36 13.44 -0.93 1.90
N PHE A 37 14.60 -0.70 1.29
CA PHE A 37 15.87 -1.23 1.79
C PHE A 37 16.15 -0.72 3.22
N PRO A 38 16.64 -1.55 4.16
CA PRO A 38 17.14 -2.92 3.99
C PRO A 38 16.08 -4.04 4.12
N VAL A 39 14.84 -3.70 4.45
CA VAL A 39 13.74 -4.67 4.68
C VAL A 39 13.37 -5.43 3.40
N VAL A 40 13.47 -4.76 2.25
CA VAL A 40 13.33 -5.38 0.92
C VAL A 40 14.52 -4.98 0.04
N PRO A 41 14.87 -5.79 -0.99
CA PRO A 41 15.93 -5.42 -1.91
C PRO A 41 15.70 -4.04 -2.56
N LYS A 42 16.79 -3.36 -2.91
CA LYS A 42 16.73 -2.11 -3.68
C LYS A 42 15.93 -2.32 -4.97
N GLY A 43 15.16 -1.30 -5.39
CA GLY A 43 14.29 -1.38 -6.57
C GLY A 43 13.04 -2.25 -6.38
N LYS A 44 12.77 -2.74 -5.17
CA LYS A 44 11.58 -3.55 -4.84
C LYS A 44 10.77 -2.97 -3.69
N ALA A 45 10.77 -1.64 -3.56
CA ALA A 45 9.94 -0.98 -2.57
C ALA A 45 8.45 -1.29 -2.79
N ARG A 46 7.71 -1.51 -1.71
CA ARG A 46 6.31 -1.95 -1.75
C ARG A 46 5.59 -1.62 -0.45
N ILE A 47 4.29 -1.38 -0.52
CA ILE A 47 3.42 -1.43 0.65
C ILE A 47 2.87 -2.85 0.75
N ARG A 48 2.83 -3.43 1.95
CA ARG A 48 2.15 -4.71 2.17
C ARG A 48 0.84 -4.45 2.92
N THR A 49 -0.28 -4.59 2.23
CA THR A 49 -1.58 -4.59 2.92
C THR A 49 -1.81 -5.97 3.52
N GLN A 50 -2.44 -6.01 4.69
CA GLN A 50 -2.71 -7.23 5.43
C GLN A 50 -4.21 -7.29 5.69
N ILE A 51 -4.89 -8.15 4.95
CA ILE A 51 -6.34 -8.29 5.06
C ILE A 51 -6.67 -9.18 6.27
N SER A 52 -7.69 -8.78 7.00
CA SER A 52 -8.20 -9.45 8.20
C SER A 52 -9.70 -9.62 8.05
N ALA A 53 -10.26 -10.66 8.65
CA ALA A 53 -11.71 -10.87 8.72
C ALA A 53 -12.46 -9.77 9.49
N ALA A 54 -11.74 -8.89 10.19
CA ALA A 54 -12.31 -7.74 10.87
C ALA A 54 -12.66 -6.58 9.93
N HIS A 55 -12.11 -6.53 8.71
CA HIS A 55 -12.47 -5.49 7.74
C HIS A 55 -13.81 -5.83 7.08
N THR A 56 -14.69 -4.85 6.97
CA THR A 56 -15.90 -4.98 6.16
C THR A 56 -15.60 -4.73 4.68
N GLU A 57 -16.54 -5.04 3.80
CA GLU A 57 -16.39 -4.72 2.37
C GLU A 57 -16.28 -3.20 2.16
N GLU A 58 -16.96 -2.40 2.97
CA GLU A 58 -16.88 -0.93 2.94
C GLU A 58 -15.50 -0.42 3.36
N ASP A 59 -14.87 -1.02 4.38
CA ASP A 59 -13.49 -0.68 4.77
C ASP A 59 -12.51 -0.92 3.61
N LEU A 60 -12.68 -2.08 2.93
CA LEU A 60 -11.85 -2.45 1.79
C LEU A 60 -12.06 -1.50 0.62
N GLN A 61 -13.32 -1.19 0.29
CA GLN A 61 -13.64 -0.26 -0.78
C GLN A 61 -13.10 1.14 -0.48
N PHE A 62 -13.25 1.63 0.74
CA PHE A 62 -12.69 2.91 1.18
C PHE A 62 -11.17 2.95 0.99
N ALA A 63 -10.45 1.91 1.42
CA ALA A 63 -9.00 1.83 1.25
C ALA A 63 -8.60 1.83 -0.24
N ILE A 64 -9.31 1.08 -1.09
CA ILE A 64 -9.08 1.04 -2.54
C ILE A 64 -9.29 2.42 -3.16
N ASP A 65 -10.38 3.10 -2.84
CA ASP A 65 -10.70 4.42 -3.37
C ASP A 65 -9.62 5.44 -2.97
N LYS A 66 -9.14 5.39 -1.72
CA LYS A 66 -8.05 6.27 -1.26
C LYS A 66 -6.73 5.97 -1.96
N PHE A 67 -6.41 4.71 -2.25
CA PHE A 67 -5.25 4.37 -3.07
C PHE A 67 -5.38 4.92 -4.50
N CYS A 68 -6.56 4.83 -5.11
CA CYS A 68 -6.82 5.38 -6.45
C CYS A 68 -6.69 6.91 -6.49
N GLU A 69 -7.29 7.61 -5.51
CA GLU A 69 -7.14 9.07 -5.36
C GLU A 69 -5.67 9.46 -5.19
N ALA A 70 -4.96 8.80 -4.27
CA ALA A 70 -3.55 9.07 -4.01
C ALA A 70 -2.67 8.82 -5.24
N LYS A 71 -2.94 7.74 -5.99
CA LYS A 71 -2.26 7.45 -7.26
C LYS A 71 -2.45 8.59 -8.27
N ALA A 72 -3.67 9.10 -8.43
CA ALA A 72 -3.98 10.18 -9.36
C ALA A 72 -3.27 11.49 -8.96
N GLU A 73 -3.27 11.84 -7.66
CA GLU A 73 -2.57 13.02 -7.15
C GLU A 73 -1.05 12.95 -7.35
N MET A 74 -0.48 11.76 -7.21
CA MET A 74 0.95 11.51 -7.41
C MET A 74 1.36 11.31 -8.87
N GLN A 75 0.39 11.27 -9.82
CA GLN A 75 0.62 11.03 -11.25
C GLN A 75 1.39 9.73 -11.54
N LEU A 76 1.03 8.65 -10.82
CA LEU A 76 1.62 7.32 -10.93
C LEU A 76 0.84 6.38 -11.87
#